data_AF-A0A260RNG4-F1
#
_entry.id   AF-A0A260RNG4-F1
#
_cell.length_a   1.000
_cell.length_b   1.000
_cell.length_c   1.000
_cell.angle_alpha   90.00
_cell.angle_beta   90.00
_cell.angle_gamma   90.00
#
_symmetry.space_group_name_H-M   'P 1'
#
loop_
_entity.id
_entity.type
_entity.pdbx_description
1 polymer ?
#
loop_
_entity_poly.entity_id
_entity_poly.type
_entity_poly.pdbx_seq_one_letter_code
_entity_poly.pdbx_strand_id
1 'polypeptide(L)'
;MQELLGKISALDPDASLGIRVIACFDELIRGNVNSRALLSTAASLAGCPAGLQVDDPARTMRMTPGGEELDGPGPGTVLSYELPGNAEVWLERQGAPHPNDAIIVERLALSIGVRLGMERRDLEPRRDLGTALDAPRDPMERRAAAERLGLRTGQSYRIVAAPLFAVWQSHPSGAGDVVNTAYGAIHIVVVDAHADRLDVRPSGAGIAVGIDDLDFSLRTAMVALQLCDGDKEPFVDADRYTGIVELLADSSERRAGPDVRAIADVMNHPWARSTLSSTRRRSVRLPALPGSITAPCSLGSIACRTSCPSIRCPVTAEFVLDLGICSTDWPHHMSSSCRHRYITRADDQAV
;
A
#
# COMPACT_ATOMS: atom_id res chain seq x y z
N MET A 1 17.78 7.16 -15.10
CA MET A 1 17.48 5.71 -15.05
C MET A 1 18.74 4.85 -14.93
N GLN A 2 19.75 5.07 -15.78
CA GLN A 2 21.01 4.31 -15.76
C GLN A 2 21.78 4.36 -14.42
N GLU A 3 21.82 5.51 -13.74
CA GLU A 3 22.50 5.64 -12.44
C GLU A 3 21.77 4.88 -11.30
N LEU A 4 20.44 4.77 -11.37
CA LEU A 4 19.63 3.98 -10.43
C LEU A 4 19.77 2.49 -10.70
N LEU A 5 19.83 2.08 -11.98
CA LEU A 5 20.08 0.68 -12.36
C LEU A 5 21.44 0.17 -11.88
N GLY A 6 22.47 1.02 -11.88
CA GLY A 6 23.79 0.67 -11.33
C GLY A 6 23.77 0.43 -9.83
N LYS A 7 23.01 1.23 -9.06
CA LYS A 7 22.85 1.07 -7.61
C LYS A 7 21.99 -0.15 -7.26
N ILE A 8 20.92 -0.41 -8.02
CA ILE A 8 20.03 -1.57 -7.81
C ILE A 8 20.73 -2.88 -8.19
N SER A 9 21.53 -2.92 -9.27
CA SER A 9 22.25 -4.13 -9.69
C SER A 9 23.25 -4.65 -8.65
N ALA A 10 23.72 -3.78 -7.74
CA ALA A 10 24.59 -4.15 -6.63
C ALA A 10 23.81 -4.66 -5.39
N LEU A 11 22.53 -4.33 -5.28
CA LEU A 11 21.64 -4.70 -4.17
C LEU A 11 20.84 -5.97 -4.48
N ASP A 12 20.28 -6.03 -5.68
CA ASP A 12 19.46 -7.13 -6.17
C ASP A 12 19.61 -7.23 -7.71
N PRO A 13 20.44 -8.17 -8.19
CA PRO A 13 20.62 -8.42 -9.61
C PRO A 13 19.32 -8.76 -10.34
N ASP A 14 18.41 -9.51 -9.69
CA ASP A 14 17.16 -9.96 -10.29
C ASP A 14 16.17 -8.80 -10.46
N ALA A 15 16.03 -7.95 -9.43
CA ALA A 15 15.22 -6.73 -9.54
C ALA A 15 15.75 -5.78 -10.61
N SER A 16 17.08 -5.68 -10.74
CA SER A 16 17.71 -4.87 -11.78
C SER A 16 17.44 -5.40 -13.20
N LEU A 17 17.30 -6.72 -13.36
CA LEU A 17 16.96 -7.35 -14.62
C LEU A 17 15.48 -7.10 -14.94
N GLY A 18 14.58 -7.22 -13.96
CA GLY A 18 13.15 -6.89 -14.14
C GLY A 18 12.92 -5.47 -14.67
N ILE A 19 13.60 -4.46 -14.13
CA ILE A 19 13.49 -3.08 -14.64
C ILE A 19 14.01 -2.96 -16.08
N ARG A 20 15.06 -3.70 -16.45
CA ARG A 20 15.57 -3.75 -17.83
C ARG A 20 14.61 -4.43 -18.78
N VAL A 21 13.92 -5.47 -18.34
CA VAL A 21 12.85 -6.13 -19.11
C VAL A 21 11.76 -5.12 -19.44
N ILE A 22 11.28 -4.35 -18.44
CA ILE A 22 10.26 -3.31 -18.65
C ILE A 22 10.74 -2.27 -19.67
N ALA A 23 11.93 -1.72 -19.47
CA ALA A 23 12.49 -0.73 -20.38
C ALA A 23 12.65 -1.27 -21.81
N CYS A 24 13.05 -2.54 -21.97
CA CYS A 24 13.19 -3.18 -23.27
C CYS A 24 11.85 -3.28 -24.00
N PHE A 25 10.80 -3.78 -23.36
CA PHE A 25 9.49 -3.89 -23.98
C PHE A 25 8.86 -2.52 -24.27
N ASP A 26 9.08 -1.51 -23.44
CA ASP A 26 8.61 -0.15 -23.72
C ASP A 26 9.24 0.43 -25.00
N GLU A 27 10.52 0.16 -25.27
CA GLU A 27 11.17 0.54 -26.53
C GLU A 27 10.60 -0.24 -27.73
N LEU A 28 10.33 -1.55 -27.56
CA LEU A 28 9.76 -2.37 -28.63
C LEU A 28 8.34 -1.96 -29.00
N ILE A 29 7.52 -1.62 -27.99
CA ILE A 29 6.18 -1.07 -28.18
C ILE A 29 6.27 0.27 -28.93
N ARG A 30 7.15 1.19 -28.50
CA ARG A 30 7.36 2.47 -29.17
C ARG A 30 7.89 2.32 -30.59
N GLY A 31 8.72 1.32 -30.84
CA GLY A 31 9.23 0.96 -32.16
C GLY A 31 8.22 0.23 -33.06
N ASN A 32 7.01 -0.08 -32.57
CA ASN A 32 5.97 -0.84 -33.28
C ASN A 32 6.49 -2.16 -33.88
N VAL A 33 7.28 -2.89 -33.10
CA VAL A 33 7.92 -4.14 -33.51
C VAL A 33 6.87 -5.25 -33.73
N ASN A 34 7.13 -6.14 -34.69
CA ASN A 34 6.21 -7.23 -35.01
C ASN A 34 6.21 -8.35 -33.93
N SER A 35 5.15 -9.17 -33.90
CA SER A 35 4.98 -10.24 -32.90
C SER A 35 6.11 -11.26 -32.88
N ARG A 36 6.76 -11.54 -34.01
CA ARG A 36 7.92 -12.46 -34.08
C ARG A 36 9.09 -11.93 -33.26
N ALA A 37 9.39 -10.65 -33.42
CA ALA A 37 10.49 -10.01 -32.71
C ALA A 37 10.17 -9.76 -31.21
N LEU A 38 8.90 -9.52 -30.86
CA LEU A 38 8.45 -9.51 -29.46
C LEU A 38 8.67 -10.88 -28.79
N LEU A 39 8.25 -11.97 -29.44
CA LEU A 39 8.44 -13.34 -28.96
C LEU A 39 9.92 -13.72 -28.86
N SER A 40 10.72 -13.39 -29.88
CA SER A 40 12.17 -13.62 -29.87
C SER A 40 12.85 -12.88 -28.71
N THR A 41 12.43 -11.64 -28.43
CA THR A 41 12.95 -10.87 -27.29
C THR A 41 12.57 -11.53 -25.97
N ALA A 42 11.30 -11.92 -25.79
CA ALA A 42 10.85 -12.63 -24.59
C ALA A 42 11.63 -13.94 -24.37
N ALA A 43 11.81 -14.72 -25.45
CA ALA A 43 12.56 -15.96 -25.41
C ALA A 43 14.04 -15.74 -25.07
N SER A 44 14.65 -14.69 -25.61
CA SER A 44 16.04 -14.30 -25.31
C SER A 44 16.21 -13.88 -23.85
N LEU A 45 15.30 -13.06 -23.33
CA LEU A 45 15.32 -12.59 -21.94
C LEU A 45 15.06 -13.73 -20.94
N ALA A 46 14.16 -14.66 -21.27
CA ALA A 46 13.86 -15.82 -20.43
C ALA A 46 14.89 -16.95 -20.58
N GLY A 47 15.61 -17.01 -21.71
CA GLY A 47 16.50 -18.14 -22.03
C GLY A 47 15.75 -19.45 -22.34
N CYS A 48 14.45 -19.38 -22.65
CA CYS A 48 13.62 -20.51 -23.07
C CYS A 48 12.66 -20.06 -24.18
N PRO A 49 12.06 -20.98 -24.97
CA PRO A 49 11.13 -20.59 -26.02
C PRO A 49 9.91 -19.84 -25.47
N ALA A 50 9.39 -18.91 -26.27
CA ALA A 50 8.18 -18.14 -26.00
C ALA A 50 7.17 -18.34 -27.12
N GLY A 51 5.88 -18.34 -26.79
CA GLY A 51 4.82 -18.56 -27.77
C GLY A 51 3.67 -17.58 -27.70
N LEU A 52 2.92 -17.54 -28.80
CA LEU A 52 1.70 -16.80 -29.01
C LEU A 52 0.68 -17.70 -29.70
N GLN A 53 -0.53 -17.71 -29.19
CA GLN A 53 -1.70 -18.30 -29.80
C GLN A 53 -2.71 -17.17 -29.99
N VAL A 54 -3.32 -17.10 -31.17
CA VAL A 54 -4.45 -16.23 -31.47
C VAL A 54 -5.50 -17.11 -32.10
N ASP A 55 -6.73 -17.12 -31.62
CA ASP A 55 -7.75 -18.03 -32.14
C ASP A 55 -8.51 -17.48 -33.36
N ASP A 56 -8.50 -16.17 -33.59
CA ASP A 56 -9.15 -15.53 -34.76
C ASP A 56 -8.29 -14.42 -35.40
N PRO A 57 -7.68 -14.64 -36.58
CA PRO A 57 -7.55 -15.93 -37.25
C PRO A 57 -6.62 -16.87 -36.48
N ALA A 58 -6.98 -18.16 -36.41
CA ALA A 58 -6.22 -19.19 -35.71
C ALA A 58 -4.76 -19.22 -36.15
N ARG A 59 -3.85 -18.86 -35.25
CA ARG A 59 -2.42 -18.74 -35.51
C ARG A 59 -1.61 -18.98 -34.24
N THR A 60 -0.73 -19.98 -34.33
CA THR A 60 0.29 -20.27 -33.32
C THR A 60 1.65 -19.81 -33.82
N MET A 61 2.43 -19.17 -32.95
CA MET A 61 3.84 -18.85 -33.19
C MET A 61 4.65 -19.26 -31.98
N ARG A 62 5.84 -19.81 -32.21
CA ARG A 62 6.79 -20.15 -31.15
C ARG A 62 8.19 -19.72 -31.59
N MET A 63 8.91 -19.05 -30.73
CA MET A 63 10.26 -18.53 -31.03
C MET A 63 11.27 -19.05 -30.03
N THR A 64 12.43 -19.47 -30.51
CA THR A 64 13.59 -19.82 -29.67
C THR A 64 14.29 -18.55 -29.15
N PRO A 65 15.14 -18.66 -28.12
CA PRO A 65 16.01 -17.56 -27.69
C PRO A 65 16.96 -17.05 -28.78
N GLY A 66 17.25 -17.87 -29.80
CA GLY A 66 18.05 -17.50 -30.97
C GLY A 66 17.25 -16.75 -32.05
N GLY A 67 15.93 -16.62 -31.89
CA GLY A 67 15.05 -15.97 -32.87
C GLY A 67 14.62 -16.87 -34.02
N GLU A 68 14.77 -18.18 -33.87
CA GLU A 68 14.27 -19.17 -34.83
C GLU A 68 12.82 -19.52 -34.51
N GLU A 69 12.00 -19.72 -35.55
CA GLU A 69 10.61 -20.15 -35.39
C GLU A 69 10.56 -21.66 -35.19
N LEU A 70 9.77 -22.12 -34.20
CA LEU A 70 9.58 -23.53 -33.91
C LEU A 70 8.27 -24.02 -34.51
N ASP A 71 8.34 -25.14 -35.22
CA ASP A 71 7.18 -25.84 -35.74
C ASP A 71 6.59 -26.83 -34.72
N GLY A 72 5.29 -27.08 -34.84
CA GLY A 72 4.56 -28.07 -34.05
C GLY A 72 4.14 -27.61 -32.65
N PRO A 73 3.42 -28.46 -31.90
CA PRO A 73 2.92 -28.13 -30.57
C PRO A 73 4.07 -27.99 -29.55
N GLY A 74 3.94 -27.05 -28.62
CA GLY A 74 4.90 -26.85 -27.53
C GLY A 74 4.92 -28.01 -26.54
N PRO A 75 6.04 -28.25 -25.83
CA PRO A 75 6.22 -29.38 -24.91
C PRO A 75 5.46 -29.25 -23.57
N GLY A 76 4.39 -28.46 -23.51
CA GLY A 76 3.64 -28.15 -22.29
C GLY A 76 3.99 -26.76 -21.76
N THR A 77 2.95 -25.99 -21.42
CA THR A 77 3.04 -24.60 -20.98
C THR A 77 3.19 -24.52 -19.46
N VAL A 78 4.21 -23.80 -18.96
CA VAL A 78 4.47 -23.66 -17.52
C VAL A 78 4.04 -22.29 -16.97
N LEU A 79 4.13 -21.25 -17.79
CA LEU A 79 3.64 -19.92 -17.43
C LEU A 79 2.99 -19.29 -18.66
N SER A 80 1.68 -19.06 -18.59
CA SER A 80 0.93 -18.37 -19.62
C SER A 80 0.15 -17.17 -19.08
N TYR A 81 -0.23 -16.30 -20.01
CA TYR A 81 -1.07 -15.16 -19.78
C TYR A 81 -2.11 -15.06 -20.90
N GLU A 82 -3.38 -15.15 -20.53
CA GLU A 82 -4.50 -14.97 -21.44
C GLU A 82 -4.76 -13.48 -21.68
N LEU A 83 -4.87 -13.11 -22.95
CA LEU A 83 -5.26 -11.79 -23.40
C LEU A 83 -6.74 -11.80 -23.82
N PRO A 84 -7.44 -10.66 -23.71
CA PRO A 84 -8.75 -10.48 -24.31
C PRO A 84 -8.76 -10.83 -25.80
N GLY A 85 -9.88 -11.34 -26.32
CA GLY A 85 -9.99 -11.69 -27.75
C GLY A 85 -9.35 -13.04 -28.12
N ASN A 86 -9.29 -13.98 -27.17
CA ASN A 86 -8.80 -15.36 -27.39
C ASN A 86 -7.36 -15.41 -27.92
N ALA A 87 -6.48 -14.61 -27.31
CA ALA A 87 -5.05 -14.71 -27.54
C ALA A 87 -4.36 -15.12 -26.24
N GLU A 88 -3.30 -15.90 -26.34
CA GLU A 88 -2.52 -16.37 -25.19
C GLU A 88 -1.04 -16.24 -25.51
N VAL A 89 -0.25 -15.80 -24.53
CA VAL A 89 1.21 -15.84 -24.61
C VAL A 89 1.78 -16.71 -23.50
N TRP A 90 2.92 -17.36 -23.75
CA TRP A 90 3.54 -18.23 -22.75
C TRP A 90 5.06 -18.34 -22.86
N LEU A 91 5.67 -18.91 -21.80
CA LEU A 91 7.04 -19.42 -21.78
C LEU A 91 7.07 -20.94 -21.63
N GLU A 92 7.96 -21.58 -22.39
CA GLU A 92 8.17 -23.03 -22.41
C GLU A 92 9.34 -23.43 -21.49
N ARG A 93 9.33 -22.91 -20.26
CA ARG A 93 10.34 -23.28 -19.27
C ARG A 93 10.04 -24.66 -18.73
N GLN A 94 11.03 -25.54 -18.70
CA GLN A 94 10.95 -26.78 -17.93
C GLN A 94 11.43 -26.53 -16.50
N GLY A 95 10.65 -26.97 -15.51
CA GLY A 95 10.97 -26.80 -14.09
C GLY A 95 10.36 -25.55 -13.45
N ALA A 96 10.92 -25.10 -12.33
CA ALA A 96 10.40 -23.97 -11.58
C ALA A 96 10.58 -22.64 -12.34
N PRO A 97 9.62 -21.71 -12.26
CA PRO A 97 9.78 -20.36 -12.81
C PRO A 97 11.01 -19.65 -12.24
N HIS A 98 11.73 -18.94 -13.10
CA HIS A 98 12.78 -18.02 -12.68
C HIS A 98 12.17 -16.71 -12.16
N PRO A 99 12.91 -15.94 -11.33
CA PRO A 99 12.41 -14.71 -10.70
C PRO A 99 11.80 -13.69 -11.67
N ASN A 100 12.32 -13.62 -12.90
CA ASN A 100 11.91 -12.63 -13.90
C ASN A 100 10.91 -13.17 -14.95
N ASP A 101 10.51 -14.43 -14.89
CA ASP A 101 9.62 -14.99 -15.91
C ASP A 101 8.24 -14.33 -15.89
N ALA A 102 7.71 -14.07 -14.70
CA ALA A 102 6.43 -13.40 -14.51
C ALA A 102 6.41 -12.04 -15.20
N ILE A 103 7.43 -11.21 -14.97
CA ILE A 103 7.51 -9.88 -15.58
C ILE A 103 7.75 -9.96 -17.10
N ILE A 104 8.49 -10.97 -17.59
CA ILE A 104 8.71 -11.17 -19.04
C ILE A 104 7.38 -11.52 -19.73
N VAL A 105 6.61 -12.47 -19.18
CA VAL A 105 5.31 -12.88 -19.76
C VAL A 105 4.30 -11.73 -19.71
N GLU A 106 4.22 -11.02 -18.59
CA GLU A 106 3.32 -9.86 -18.44
C GLU A 106 3.62 -8.78 -19.49
N ARG A 107 4.91 -8.42 -19.65
CA ARG A 107 5.32 -7.40 -20.61
C ARG A 107 5.18 -7.86 -22.06
N LEU A 108 5.38 -9.14 -22.34
CA LEU A 108 5.07 -9.75 -23.63
C LEU A 108 3.57 -9.63 -23.94
N ALA A 109 2.70 -9.99 -22.99
CA ALA A 109 1.25 -9.91 -23.16
C ALA A 109 0.80 -8.48 -23.48
N LEU A 110 1.24 -7.49 -22.70
CA LEU A 110 0.92 -6.07 -22.96
C LEU A 110 1.39 -5.62 -24.36
N SER A 111 2.60 -6.03 -24.76
CA SER A 111 3.16 -5.67 -26.07
C SER A 111 2.37 -6.29 -27.22
N ILE A 112 1.97 -7.55 -27.08
CA ILE A 112 1.13 -8.26 -28.05
C ILE A 112 -0.27 -7.64 -28.12
N GLY A 113 -0.88 -7.31 -26.98
CA GLY A 113 -2.20 -6.68 -26.94
C GLY A 113 -2.22 -5.36 -27.71
N VAL A 114 -1.23 -4.50 -27.49
CA VAL A 114 -1.06 -3.25 -28.25
C VAL A 114 -0.87 -3.53 -29.75
N ARG A 115 -0.09 -4.57 -30.10
CA ARG A 115 0.19 -4.93 -31.50
C ARG A 115 -1.04 -5.48 -32.22
N LEU A 116 -1.91 -6.20 -31.52
CA LEU A 116 -3.18 -6.72 -32.04
C LEU A 116 -4.24 -5.62 -32.16
N GLY A 117 -3.91 -4.36 -31.82
CA GLY A 117 -4.85 -3.25 -31.89
C GLY A 117 -5.96 -3.36 -30.87
N MET A 118 -5.77 -4.16 -29.81
CA MET A 118 -6.67 -4.16 -28.66
C MET A 118 -6.62 -2.75 -28.09
N GLU A 119 -7.75 -2.04 -28.09
CA GLU A 119 -7.78 -0.73 -27.46
C GLU A 119 -7.42 -0.92 -25.99
N ARG A 120 -6.68 0.04 -25.39
CA ARG A 120 -6.47 0.04 -23.93
C ARG A 120 -7.80 -0.13 -23.16
N ARG A 121 -8.92 0.33 -23.73
CA ARG A 121 -10.29 0.16 -23.20
C ARG A 121 -10.85 -1.26 -23.27
N ASP A 122 -10.34 -2.11 -24.15
CA ASP A 122 -10.71 -3.54 -24.23
C ASP A 122 -9.79 -4.40 -23.35
N LEU A 123 -8.60 -3.88 -23.01
CA LEU A 123 -7.63 -4.45 -22.08
C LEU A 123 -7.89 -4.07 -20.61
N GLU A 124 -8.76 -3.08 -20.37
CA GLU A 124 -9.00 -2.47 -19.06
C GLU A 124 -10.51 -2.51 -18.77
N PRO A 125 -10.97 -2.99 -17.59
CA PRO A 125 -12.38 -2.93 -17.25
C PRO A 125 -12.88 -1.51 -17.43
N ARG A 126 -14.04 -1.35 -18.09
CA ARG A 126 -14.72 -0.07 -18.28
C ARG A 126 -14.59 0.77 -17.00
N ARG A 127 -14.42 2.11 -17.13
CA ARG A 127 -14.43 3.13 -16.05
C ARG A 127 -15.75 3.17 -15.23
N ASP A 128 -16.49 2.08 -15.25
CA ASP A 128 -17.64 1.80 -14.44
C ASP A 128 -17.30 1.91 -12.95
N LEU A 129 -16.06 1.64 -12.51
CA LEU A 129 -15.68 1.85 -11.11
C LEU A 129 -15.63 3.34 -10.75
N GLY A 130 -14.97 4.17 -11.56
CA GLY A 130 -15.02 5.62 -11.39
C GLY A 130 -16.45 6.16 -11.42
N THR A 131 -17.33 5.60 -12.25
CA THR A 131 -18.75 5.99 -12.31
C THR A 131 -19.54 5.53 -11.08
N ALA A 132 -19.32 4.30 -10.59
CA ALA A 132 -20.01 3.76 -9.41
C ALA A 132 -19.67 4.54 -8.11
N LEU A 133 -18.47 5.12 -8.05
CA LEU A 133 -17.94 5.85 -6.90
C LEU A 133 -18.18 7.37 -6.93
N ASP A 134 -18.68 7.90 -8.04
CA ASP A 134 -18.90 9.34 -8.22
C ASP A 134 -20.16 9.78 -7.47
N ALA A 135 -20.02 10.11 -6.18
CA ALA A 135 -21.15 10.43 -5.29
C ALA A 135 -22.15 11.47 -5.83
N PRO A 136 -21.72 12.55 -6.51
CA PRO A 136 -22.62 13.52 -7.16
C PRO A 136 -23.46 12.97 -8.32
N ARG A 137 -23.15 11.80 -8.88
CA ARG A 137 -23.92 11.22 -9.99
C ARG A 137 -25.24 10.61 -9.53
N ASP A 138 -26.12 10.43 -10.52
CA ASP A 138 -27.40 9.76 -10.32
C ASP A 138 -27.23 8.34 -9.73
N PRO A 139 -27.94 7.99 -8.65
CA PRO A 139 -27.81 6.69 -8.01
C PRO A 139 -28.14 5.49 -8.91
N MET A 140 -29.04 5.65 -9.89
CA MET A 140 -29.35 4.57 -10.83
C MET A 140 -28.20 4.35 -11.82
N GLU A 141 -27.57 5.43 -12.31
CA GLU A 141 -26.37 5.33 -13.16
C GLU A 141 -25.21 4.65 -12.43
N ARG A 142 -24.99 5.03 -11.16
CA ARG A 142 -23.96 4.44 -10.29
C ARG A 142 -24.19 2.94 -10.07
N ARG A 143 -25.42 2.55 -9.73
CA ARG A 143 -25.79 1.13 -9.56
C ARG A 143 -25.60 0.35 -10.85
N ALA A 144 -26.06 0.87 -11.99
CA ALA A 144 -25.91 0.21 -13.27
C ALA A 144 -24.43 0.02 -13.65
N ALA A 145 -23.56 0.96 -13.28
CA ALA A 145 -22.11 0.83 -13.45
C ALA A 145 -21.54 -0.27 -12.54
N ALA A 146 -21.91 -0.27 -11.27
CA ALA A 146 -21.51 -1.31 -10.33
C ALA A 146 -21.96 -2.72 -10.76
N GLU A 147 -23.18 -2.88 -11.29
CA GLU A 147 -23.68 -4.15 -11.80
C GLU A 147 -22.89 -4.66 -13.02
N ARG A 148 -22.40 -3.76 -13.89
CA ARG A 148 -21.51 -4.11 -15.02
C ARG A 148 -20.13 -4.57 -14.56
N LEU A 149 -19.68 -4.15 -13.37
CA LEU A 149 -18.49 -4.69 -12.72
C LEU A 149 -18.72 -6.06 -12.07
N GLY A 150 -19.93 -6.62 -12.18
CA GLY A 150 -20.29 -7.91 -11.60
C GLY A 150 -20.79 -7.84 -10.16
N LEU A 151 -20.91 -6.64 -9.58
CA LEU A 151 -21.48 -6.45 -8.23
C LEU A 151 -22.99 -6.69 -8.27
N ARG A 152 -23.55 -7.14 -7.14
CA ARG A 152 -24.95 -7.55 -7.04
C ARG A 152 -25.66 -6.84 -5.88
N THR A 153 -26.88 -6.42 -6.15
CA THR A 153 -27.80 -5.93 -5.11
C THR A 153 -28.05 -7.02 -4.06
N GLY A 154 -28.08 -6.65 -2.78
CA GLY A 154 -28.26 -7.57 -1.65
C GLY A 154 -26.97 -8.17 -1.09
N GLN A 155 -25.83 -7.95 -1.75
CA GLN A 155 -24.51 -8.23 -1.18
C GLN A 155 -23.91 -6.97 -0.55
N SER A 156 -22.97 -7.16 0.36
CA SER A 156 -22.21 -6.07 0.98
C SER A 156 -20.77 -6.11 0.49
N TYR A 157 -20.25 -4.94 0.15
CA TYR A 157 -18.92 -4.75 -0.39
C TYR A 157 -18.13 -3.75 0.46
N ARG A 158 -16.81 -3.81 0.35
CA ARG A 158 -15.89 -2.85 0.97
C ARG A 158 -14.88 -2.41 -0.07
N ILE A 159 -14.42 -1.16 0.05
CA ILE A 159 -13.33 -0.64 -0.75
C ILE A 159 -12.05 -0.71 0.05
N VAL A 160 -11.01 -1.26 -0.57
CA VAL A 160 -9.65 -1.18 -0.05
C VAL A 160 -8.88 -0.16 -0.88
N ALA A 161 -8.40 0.88 -0.21
CA ALA A 161 -7.59 1.94 -0.77
C ALA A 161 -6.11 1.73 -0.42
N ALA A 162 -5.25 1.79 -1.41
CA ALA A 162 -3.81 1.63 -1.25
C ALA A 162 -3.06 2.62 -2.16
N PRO A 163 -1.95 3.23 -1.70
CA PRO A 163 -1.11 4.04 -2.58
C PRO A 163 -0.51 3.19 -3.69
N LEU A 164 -0.10 3.82 -4.80
CA LEU A 164 0.44 3.10 -5.96
C LEU A 164 1.74 2.32 -5.68
N PHE A 165 2.43 2.64 -4.60
CA PHE A 165 3.64 1.93 -4.15
C PHE A 165 3.34 0.86 -3.08
N ALA A 166 2.07 0.58 -2.77
CA ALA A 166 1.73 -0.47 -1.85
C ALA A 166 2.20 -1.83 -2.37
N VAL A 167 2.67 -2.67 -1.45
CA VAL A 167 3.11 -4.03 -1.76
C VAL A 167 1.92 -4.96 -1.62
N TRP A 168 1.61 -5.69 -2.69
CA TRP A 168 0.56 -6.70 -2.74
C TRP A 168 1.19 -8.09 -2.70
N GLN A 169 0.90 -8.89 -1.68
CA GLN A 169 1.32 -10.30 -1.64
C GLN A 169 0.33 -11.21 -2.39
N SER A 170 -0.93 -10.78 -2.47
CA SER A 170 -1.98 -11.45 -3.24
C SER A 170 -2.90 -10.41 -3.87
N HIS A 171 -3.12 -10.51 -5.18
CA HIS A 171 -4.09 -9.67 -5.87
C HIS A 171 -5.49 -10.32 -5.80
N PRO A 172 -6.49 -9.64 -5.24
CA PRO A 172 -7.86 -10.14 -5.27
C PRO A 172 -8.40 -10.14 -6.70
N SER A 173 -9.34 -11.05 -6.97
CA SER A 173 -10.12 -11.08 -8.21
C SER A 173 -11.23 -10.02 -8.28
N GLY A 174 -11.28 -9.10 -7.30
CA GLY A 174 -12.27 -8.02 -7.24
C GLY A 174 -12.01 -6.92 -8.28
N ALA A 175 -13.04 -6.12 -8.58
CA ALA A 175 -12.92 -4.99 -9.50
C ALA A 175 -11.98 -3.93 -8.90
N GLY A 176 -10.84 -3.69 -9.57
CA GLY A 176 -9.86 -2.68 -9.18
C GLY A 176 -9.70 -1.58 -10.22
N ASP A 177 -9.31 -0.39 -9.79
CA ASP A 177 -8.96 0.75 -10.65
C ASP A 177 -8.02 1.70 -9.91
N VAL A 178 -7.41 2.63 -10.63
CA VAL A 178 -6.68 3.77 -10.06
C VAL A 178 -7.53 5.02 -10.17
N VAL A 179 -7.95 5.55 -9.03
CA VAL A 179 -8.75 6.78 -8.95
C VAL A 179 -7.91 7.97 -8.53
N ASN A 180 -8.19 9.12 -9.15
CA ASN A 180 -7.62 10.39 -8.71
C ASN A 180 -8.39 10.92 -7.52
N THR A 181 -7.68 11.17 -6.42
CA THR A 181 -8.23 11.74 -5.19
C THR A 181 -7.52 13.06 -4.86
N ALA A 182 -8.00 13.79 -3.85
CA ALA A 182 -7.30 14.96 -3.31
C ALA A 182 -5.89 14.63 -2.78
N TYR A 183 -5.62 13.36 -2.46
CA TYR A 183 -4.33 12.87 -1.95
C TYR A 183 -3.44 12.27 -3.05
N GLY A 184 -3.81 12.44 -4.32
CA GLY A 184 -3.14 11.85 -5.48
C GLY A 184 -3.83 10.60 -6.00
N ALA A 185 -3.15 9.89 -6.90
CA ALA A 185 -3.63 8.65 -7.48
C ALA A 185 -3.56 7.51 -6.46
N ILE A 186 -4.67 6.82 -6.26
CA ILE A 186 -4.83 5.74 -5.28
C ILE A 186 -5.37 4.52 -6.00
N HIS A 187 -4.77 3.37 -5.75
CA HIS A 187 -5.31 2.10 -6.19
C HIS A 187 -6.47 1.71 -5.27
N ILE A 188 -7.61 1.39 -5.86
CA ILE A 188 -8.80 0.95 -5.16
C ILE A 188 -9.20 -0.43 -5.65
N VAL A 189 -9.71 -1.25 -4.74
CA VAL A 189 -10.32 -2.53 -5.09
C VAL A 189 -11.62 -2.70 -4.33
N VAL A 190 -12.66 -3.14 -5.03
CA VAL A 190 -13.90 -3.58 -4.42
C VAL A 190 -13.79 -5.05 -4.06
N VAL A 191 -14.00 -5.37 -2.79
CA VAL A 191 -14.01 -6.74 -2.27
C VAL A 191 -15.34 -7.04 -1.57
N ASP A 192 -15.67 -8.32 -1.43
CA ASP A 192 -16.77 -8.75 -0.57
C ASP A 192 -16.53 -8.29 0.87
N ALA A 193 -17.59 -7.92 1.60
CA ALA A 193 -17.48 -7.46 2.97
C ALA A 193 -16.83 -8.47 3.92
N HIS A 194 -16.91 -9.77 3.60
CA HIS A 194 -16.34 -10.87 4.39
C HIS A 194 -15.07 -11.45 3.74
N ALA A 195 -14.55 -10.83 2.69
CA ALA A 195 -13.30 -11.27 2.08
C ALA A 195 -12.18 -11.26 3.14
N ASP A 196 -11.35 -12.30 3.12
CA ASP A 196 -10.15 -12.33 3.95
C ASP A 196 -9.33 -11.05 3.71
N ARG A 197 -8.73 -10.53 4.79
CA ARG A 197 -7.93 -9.30 4.71
C ARG A 197 -6.92 -9.40 3.59
N LEU A 198 -7.04 -8.49 2.63
CA LEU A 198 -6.06 -8.34 1.56
C LEU A 198 -4.69 -8.07 2.17
N ASP A 199 -3.70 -8.86 1.81
CA ASP A 199 -2.31 -8.62 2.23
C ASP A 199 -1.67 -7.58 1.32
N VAL A 200 -2.16 -6.35 1.46
CA VAL A 200 -1.68 -5.14 0.79
C VAL A 200 -1.27 -4.10 1.83
N ARG A 201 -0.05 -3.57 1.68
CA ARG A 201 0.56 -2.69 2.69
C ARG A 201 1.34 -1.53 2.06
N PRO A 202 1.12 -0.28 2.49
CA PRO A 202 0.07 0.15 3.41
C PRO A 202 -1.32 0.15 2.74
N SER A 203 -2.40 -0.05 3.49
CA SER A 203 -3.77 0.05 2.97
C SER A 203 -4.83 0.37 4.03
N GLY A 204 -5.92 1.00 3.58
CA GLY A 204 -7.11 1.26 4.39
C GLY A 204 -8.33 0.55 3.82
N ALA A 205 -9.08 -0.18 4.65
CA ALA A 205 -10.35 -0.77 4.28
C ALA A 205 -11.51 0.07 4.79
N GLY A 206 -12.44 0.41 3.91
CA GLY A 206 -13.67 1.15 4.21
C GLY A 206 -14.71 0.32 4.93
N ILE A 207 -15.77 0.99 5.36
CA ILE A 207 -16.94 0.36 5.99
C ILE A 207 -17.68 -0.50 4.95
N ALA A 208 -18.25 -1.63 5.39
CA ALA A 208 -19.08 -2.48 4.55
C ALA A 208 -20.40 -1.80 4.20
N VAL A 209 -20.75 -1.81 2.92
CA VAL A 209 -21.88 -1.11 2.36
C VAL A 209 -22.58 -1.93 1.28
N GLY A 210 -23.83 -1.57 0.96
CA GLY A 210 -24.48 -2.07 -0.25
C GLY A 210 -23.87 -1.47 -1.53
N ILE A 211 -24.31 -1.98 -2.68
CA ILE A 211 -23.86 -1.53 -4.01
C ILE A 211 -24.04 -0.02 -4.27
N ASP A 212 -24.96 0.63 -3.55
CA ASP A 212 -25.33 2.04 -3.75
C ASP A 212 -24.43 3.02 -3.00
N ASP A 213 -23.80 2.57 -1.92
CA ASP A 213 -23.04 3.42 -1.00
C ASP A 213 -21.53 3.17 -1.13
N LEU A 214 -21.09 2.66 -2.29
CA LEU A 214 -19.67 2.40 -2.56
C LEU A 214 -18.80 3.66 -2.37
N ASP A 215 -19.32 4.86 -2.68
CA ASP A 215 -18.62 6.12 -2.42
C ASP A 215 -18.33 6.35 -0.93
N PHE A 216 -19.24 5.92 -0.05
CA PHE A 216 -19.07 6.04 1.40
C PHE A 216 -17.99 5.08 1.89
N SER A 217 -17.96 3.85 1.36
CA SER A 217 -16.86 2.93 1.62
C SER A 217 -15.52 3.49 1.13
N LEU A 218 -15.47 4.15 -0.03
CA LEU A 218 -14.26 4.81 -0.52
C LEU A 218 -13.78 5.91 0.44
N ARG A 219 -14.67 6.81 0.84
CA ARG A 219 -14.31 7.93 1.73
C ARG A 219 -13.81 7.44 3.09
N THR A 220 -14.45 6.43 3.66
CA THR A 220 -14.01 5.81 4.92
C THR A 220 -12.71 5.01 4.76
N ALA A 221 -12.50 4.35 3.62
CA ALA A 221 -11.23 3.69 3.28
C ALA A 221 -10.07 4.68 3.18
N MET A 222 -10.31 5.86 2.59
CA MET A 222 -9.32 6.93 2.50
C MET A 222 -8.92 7.47 3.87
N VAL A 223 -9.88 7.66 4.77
CA VAL A 223 -9.59 8.02 6.17
C VAL A 223 -8.79 6.90 6.84
N ALA A 224 -9.20 5.63 6.71
CA ALA A 224 -8.47 4.49 7.26
C ALA A 224 -7.02 4.44 6.73
N LEU A 225 -6.80 4.70 5.45
CA LEU A 225 -5.46 4.76 4.87
C LEU A 225 -4.60 5.85 5.51
N GLN A 226 -5.15 7.03 5.79
CA GLN A 226 -4.45 8.10 6.50
C GLN A 226 -4.10 7.76 7.95
N LEU A 227 -4.83 6.81 8.55
CA LEU A 227 -4.58 6.34 9.91
C LEU A 227 -3.44 5.31 10.00
N CYS A 228 -2.93 4.81 8.87
CA CYS A 228 -1.80 3.89 8.84
C CYS A 228 -0.54 4.52 9.46
N ASP A 229 0.24 3.73 10.20
CA ASP A 229 1.49 4.16 10.86
C ASP A 229 2.65 3.26 10.46
N GLY A 230 3.10 3.42 9.20
CA GLY A 230 4.20 2.66 8.62
C GLY A 230 4.08 1.16 8.89
N ASP A 231 5.17 0.55 9.40
CA ASP A 231 5.19 -0.88 9.71
C ASP A 231 4.40 -1.26 10.97
N LYS A 232 4.05 -0.30 11.84
CA LYS A 232 3.37 -0.58 13.12
C LYS A 232 1.88 -0.85 12.92
N GLU A 233 1.27 -0.14 11.96
CA GLU A 233 -0.12 -0.31 11.58
C GLU A 233 -0.23 -0.12 10.05
N PRO A 234 0.24 -1.11 9.26
CA PRO A 234 0.27 -1.01 7.80
C PRO A 234 -1.11 -1.26 7.17
N PHE A 235 -2.06 -1.79 7.93
CA PHE A 235 -3.44 -2.02 7.51
C PHE A 235 -4.39 -1.47 8.57
N VAL A 236 -5.33 -0.62 8.15
CA VAL A 236 -6.37 -0.06 9.01
C VAL A 236 -7.74 -0.44 8.49
N ASP A 237 -8.57 -0.95 9.39
CA ASP A 237 -9.95 -1.34 9.14
C ASP A 237 -10.89 -0.28 9.70
N ALA A 238 -11.67 0.40 8.85
CA ALA A 238 -12.55 1.49 9.26
C ALA A 238 -13.55 1.07 10.35
N ASP A 239 -14.01 -0.19 10.32
CA ASP A 239 -14.94 -0.72 11.32
C ASP A 239 -14.42 -0.62 12.76
N ARG A 240 -13.10 -0.67 12.95
CA ARG A 240 -12.49 -0.55 14.30
C ARG A 240 -12.68 0.83 14.92
N TYR A 241 -12.94 1.84 14.10
CA TYR A 241 -13.02 3.24 14.50
C TYR A 241 -14.43 3.83 14.29
N THR A 242 -15.30 3.07 13.60
CA THR A 242 -16.74 3.33 13.35
C THR A 242 -17.05 4.83 13.21
N GLY A 243 -17.92 5.39 14.05
CA GLY A 243 -18.46 6.75 13.90
C GLY A 243 -17.44 7.88 13.84
N ILE A 244 -16.19 7.69 14.30
CA ILE A 244 -15.13 8.70 14.10
C ILE A 244 -14.69 8.73 12.63
N VAL A 245 -14.52 7.56 12.01
CA VAL A 245 -14.12 7.48 10.59
C VAL A 245 -15.25 7.98 9.69
N GLU A 246 -16.51 7.70 10.02
CA GLU A 246 -17.67 8.23 9.31
C GLU A 246 -17.72 9.76 9.39
N LEU A 247 -17.58 10.32 10.61
CA LEU A 247 -17.56 11.77 10.82
C LEU A 247 -16.42 12.45 10.04
N LEU A 248 -15.24 11.83 10.01
CA LEU A 248 -14.10 12.33 9.24
C LEU A 248 -14.33 12.21 7.73
N ALA A 249 -14.97 11.14 7.26
CA ALA A 249 -15.32 10.93 5.85
C ALA A 249 -16.37 11.92 5.33
N ASP A 250 -17.28 12.39 6.20
CA ASP A 250 -18.28 13.42 5.89
C ASP A 250 -17.77 14.84 6.14
N SER A 251 -16.67 14.98 6.88
CA SER A 251 -15.99 16.27 6.98
C SER A 251 -15.38 16.60 5.62
N SER A 252 -16.11 17.38 4.82
CA SER A 252 -15.52 18.02 3.64
C SER A 252 -14.21 18.67 4.07
N GLU A 253 -13.19 18.64 3.20
CA GLU A 253 -11.88 19.26 3.40
C GLU A 253 -12.04 20.78 3.62
N ARG A 254 -12.56 21.15 4.80
CA ARG A 254 -12.71 22.51 5.26
C ARG A 254 -11.30 22.92 5.60
N ARG A 255 -10.74 23.80 4.75
CA ARG A 255 -9.51 24.56 4.95
C ARG A 255 -8.92 24.35 6.34
N ALA A 256 -7.73 23.75 6.40
CA ALA A 256 -6.96 23.56 7.62
C ALA A 256 -7.17 24.75 8.58
N GLY A 257 -7.96 24.49 9.63
CA GLY A 257 -8.24 25.48 10.66
C GLY A 257 -6.94 25.97 11.29
N PRO A 258 -6.97 27.07 12.06
CA PRO A 258 -5.78 27.53 12.78
C PRO A 258 -5.13 26.41 13.60
N ASP A 259 -5.92 25.52 14.19
CA ASP A 259 -5.44 24.39 14.99
C ASP A 259 -4.71 23.32 14.15
N VAL A 260 -5.21 23.01 12.95
CA VAL A 260 -4.55 22.05 12.04
C VAL A 260 -3.20 22.59 11.59
N ARG A 261 -3.11 23.90 11.33
CA ARG A 261 -1.84 24.56 11.00
C ARG A 261 -0.87 24.56 12.18
N ALA A 262 -1.36 24.88 13.38
CA ALA A 262 -0.53 24.83 14.59
C ALA A 262 -0.02 23.42 14.89
N ILE A 263 -0.85 22.39 14.69
CA ILE A 263 -0.43 20.99 14.82
C ILE A 263 0.61 20.63 13.75
N ALA A 264 0.42 21.06 12.50
CA ALA A 264 1.40 20.83 11.43
C ALA A 264 2.77 21.45 11.77
N ASP A 265 2.79 22.65 12.34
CA ASP A 265 4.02 23.29 12.81
C ASP A 265 4.70 22.49 13.92
N VAL A 266 3.91 22.02 14.91
CA VAL A 266 4.41 21.18 16.01
C VAL A 266 4.97 19.85 15.50
N MET A 267 4.39 19.28 14.44
CA MET A 267 4.81 18.00 13.85
C MET A 267 6.21 18.02 13.22
N ASN A 268 6.80 19.21 13.03
CA ASN A 268 8.20 19.36 12.65
C ASN A 268 9.18 18.98 13.78
N HIS A 269 8.70 18.86 15.03
CA HIS A 269 9.52 18.44 16.14
C HIS A 269 9.58 16.90 16.27
N PRO A 270 10.76 16.29 16.51
CA PRO A 270 10.91 14.83 16.61
C PRO A 270 10.02 14.16 17.66
N TRP A 271 9.71 14.86 18.75
CA TRP A 271 8.91 14.35 19.87
C TRP A 271 7.38 14.40 19.60
N ALA A 272 6.94 15.19 18.64
CA ALA A 272 5.52 15.50 18.43
C ALA A 272 4.70 14.27 18.06
N ARG A 273 5.21 13.46 17.13
CA ARG A 273 4.56 12.21 16.69
C ARG A 273 4.33 11.23 17.83
N SER A 274 5.37 10.97 18.63
CA SER A 274 5.28 10.06 19.78
C SER A 274 4.24 10.56 20.79
N THR A 275 4.24 11.87 21.06
CA THR A 275 3.33 12.48 22.03
C THR A 275 1.87 12.41 21.56
N LEU A 276 1.60 12.79 20.31
CA LEU A 276 0.24 12.74 19.73
C LEU A 276 -0.27 11.30 19.53
N SER A 277 0.62 10.36 19.16
CA SER A 277 0.24 8.95 19.06
C SER A 277 -0.11 8.34 20.42
N SER A 278 0.52 8.80 21.51
CA SER A 278 0.24 8.34 22.86
C SER A 278 -1.13 8.79 23.37
N THR A 279 -1.59 9.98 23.00
CA THR A 279 -2.93 10.49 23.35
C THR A 279 -4.02 9.79 22.54
N ARG A 280 -3.78 9.52 21.25
CA ARG A 280 -4.69 8.74 20.39
C ARG A 280 -4.99 7.36 20.94
N ARG A 281 -3.97 6.62 21.45
CA ARG A 281 -4.15 5.28 22.02
C ARG A 281 -4.98 5.26 23.31
N ARG A 282 -5.15 6.40 23.98
CA ARG A 282 -5.97 6.55 25.20
C ARG A 282 -7.44 6.84 24.90
N SER A 283 -7.75 7.55 23.81
CA SER A 283 -9.14 7.92 23.48
C SER A 283 -9.91 6.81 22.73
N VAL A 284 -9.23 6.00 21.92
CA VAL A 284 -9.89 4.95 21.10
C VAL A 284 -10.20 3.68 21.91
N ARG A 285 -9.56 3.47 23.07
CA ARG A 285 -9.86 2.34 23.97
C ARG A 285 -10.86 2.75 25.06
N LEU A 286 -12.09 3.07 24.66
CA LEU A 286 -13.24 2.98 25.54
C LEU A 286 -14.11 1.82 25.04
N PRO A 287 -13.97 0.61 25.61
CA PRO A 287 -14.97 -0.41 25.39
C PRO A 287 -16.30 0.10 25.97
N ALA A 288 -17.38 -0.04 25.20
CA ALA A 288 -18.73 0.14 25.71
C ALA A 288 -18.98 -0.90 26.82
N LEU A 289 -18.74 -0.52 28.07
CA LEU A 289 -19.12 -1.29 29.25
C LEU A 289 -20.50 -0.81 29.70
N PRO A 290 -21.49 -1.70 29.85
CA PRO A 290 -22.73 -1.34 30.52
C PRO A 290 -22.46 -1.28 32.03
N GLY A 291 -22.80 -0.14 32.63
CA GLY A 291 -23.06 -0.05 34.07
C GLY A 291 -21.87 0.28 34.98
N SER A 292 -21.94 1.52 35.48
CA SER A 292 -21.68 1.91 36.86
C SER A 292 -20.26 2.38 37.29
N ILE A 293 -20.31 3.60 37.84
CA ILE A 293 -19.54 4.20 38.94
C ILE A 293 -18.20 4.89 38.62
N THR A 294 -18.30 6.22 38.69
CA THR A 294 -17.33 7.30 38.82
C THR A 294 -16.07 7.03 39.66
N ALA A 295 -14.92 7.44 39.12
CA ALA A 295 -13.85 8.10 39.88
C ALA A 295 -13.08 9.09 38.96
N PRO A 296 -12.91 10.37 39.33
CA PRO A 296 -12.15 11.31 38.52
C PRO A 296 -10.65 11.19 38.84
N CYS A 297 -9.86 10.73 37.88
CA CYS A 297 -8.40 10.91 37.93
C CYS A 297 -8.05 12.31 37.41
N SER A 298 -7.41 13.11 38.26
CA SER A 298 -7.05 14.51 38.05
C SER A 298 -6.15 14.75 36.82
N LEU A 299 -6.57 15.71 35.99
CA LEU A 299 -5.92 16.28 34.79
C LEU A 299 -4.66 17.13 35.11
N GLY A 300 -3.77 16.66 35.97
CA GLY A 300 -2.71 17.49 36.57
C GLY A 300 -1.36 17.62 35.82
N SER A 301 -1.07 16.81 34.80
CA SER A 301 0.34 16.69 34.30
C SER A 301 0.60 17.01 32.84
N ILE A 302 -0.35 17.61 32.10
CA ILE A 302 -0.15 17.99 30.68
C ILE A 302 0.21 19.49 30.54
N ALA A 303 0.37 20.23 31.64
CA ALA A 303 0.74 21.65 31.59
C ALA A 303 2.24 21.86 31.28
N CYS A 304 2.50 22.52 30.15
CA CYS A 304 3.68 23.34 29.81
C CYS A 304 5.09 22.75 30.03
N ARG A 305 5.71 22.26 28.93
CA ARG A 305 7.18 22.25 28.76
C ARG A 305 7.64 23.30 27.75
N THR A 306 7.22 24.53 27.97
CA THR A 306 7.83 25.71 27.35
C THR A 306 8.11 26.71 28.46
N SER A 307 9.40 26.83 28.81
CA SER A 307 10.01 27.85 29.69
C SER A 307 9.37 28.13 31.04
N CYS A 308 9.99 27.62 32.12
CA CYS A 308 10.06 28.35 33.39
C CYS A 308 11.31 27.93 34.18
N PRO A 309 12.27 28.84 34.44
CA PRO A 309 13.38 28.57 35.35
C PRO A 309 12.92 28.83 36.79
N SER A 310 13.38 27.98 37.71
CA SER A 310 13.27 28.13 39.17
C SER A 310 11.86 28.08 39.77
N ILE A 311 11.47 26.92 40.30
CA ILE A 311 10.82 26.78 41.62
C ILE A 311 11.20 25.40 42.14
N ARG A 312 11.70 25.36 43.38
CA ARG A 312 12.02 24.13 44.13
C ARG A 312 10.70 23.43 44.49
N CYS A 313 10.61 22.12 44.25
CA CYS A 313 9.69 21.25 44.98
C CYS A 313 10.49 20.11 45.64
N PRO A 314 10.22 19.80 46.92
CA PRO A 314 10.94 18.77 47.66
C PRO A 314 10.42 17.37 47.34
N VAL A 315 11.30 16.42 47.62
CA VAL A 315 11.22 14.97 47.45
C VAL A 315 10.15 14.35 48.35
N THR A 316 9.40 13.37 47.83
CA THR A 316 9.12 12.13 48.55
C THR A 316 9.33 10.96 47.60
N ALA A 317 10.26 10.09 48.00
CA ALA A 317 10.59 8.82 47.37
C ALA A 317 9.69 7.74 47.95
N GLU A 318 9.17 6.84 47.11
CA GLU A 318 8.96 5.41 47.42
C GLU A 318 8.41 4.69 46.17
N PHE A 319 8.72 3.39 46.08
CA PHE A 319 8.46 2.43 44.99
C PHE A 319 9.50 2.35 43.86
N VAL A 320 10.68 1.85 44.24
CA VAL A 320 11.57 1.05 43.38
C VAL A 320 11.52 -0.39 43.87
N LEU A 321 11.14 -1.30 42.97
CA LEU A 321 11.39 -2.74 42.83
C LEU A 321 10.51 -3.11 41.61
N ASP A 322 10.93 -3.72 40.52
CA ASP A 322 11.99 -4.69 40.30
C ASP A 322 12.16 -4.87 38.77
N LEU A 323 13.24 -5.53 38.35
CA LEU A 323 13.63 -5.91 36.97
C LEU A 323 14.31 -4.76 36.18
N GLY A 324 15.63 -4.68 36.03
CA GLY A 324 16.61 -5.76 35.95
C GLY A 324 16.67 -6.32 34.52
N ILE A 325 17.38 -5.65 33.62
CA ILE A 325 18.34 -6.21 32.63
C ILE A 325 19.10 -5.04 31.98
N CYS A 326 20.42 -5.13 32.08
CA CYS A 326 21.42 -4.23 31.50
C CYS A 326 21.57 -4.46 29.99
N SER A 327 21.86 -3.39 29.24
CA SER A 327 22.81 -3.44 28.14
C SER A 327 23.32 -2.04 27.80
N THR A 328 24.63 -1.94 27.80
CA THR A 328 25.53 -0.80 27.64
C THR A 328 25.55 -0.22 26.22
N ASP A 329 25.42 1.10 26.08
CA ASP A 329 26.33 1.95 25.29
C ASP A 329 25.85 3.42 25.32
N TRP A 330 26.64 4.30 25.95
CA TRP A 330 26.45 5.76 25.96
C TRP A 330 27.67 6.42 25.30
N PRO A 331 27.51 7.18 24.21
CA PRO A 331 28.59 7.98 23.68
C PRO A 331 28.77 9.27 24.49
N HIS A 332 30.05 9.55 24.75
CA HIS A 332 30.60 10.76 25.33
C HIS A 332 30.03 12.03 24.68
N HIS A 333 29.39 12.89 25.47
CA HIS A 333 29.52 14.36 25.41
C HIS A 333 28.74 14.98 26.58
N MET A 334 29.42 15.22 27.71
CA MET A 334 28.90 16.07 28.79
C MET A 334 29.93 17.12 29.17
N SER A 335 29.48 18.38 29.20
CA SER A 335 30.32 19.55 29.47
C SER A 335 30.70 19.68 30.94
N SER A 336 31.83 20.35 31.18
CA SER A 336 32.63 20.41 32.39
C SER A 336 32.02 21.13 33.60
N SER A 337 30.73 21.47 33.60
CA SER A 337 30.10 22.26 34.68
C SER A 337 29.50 21.43 35.83
N CYS A 338 29.35 20.10 35.68
CA CYS A 338 28.79 19.23 36.72
C CYS A 338 29.82 18.46 37.58
N ARG A 339 31.14 18.60 37.32
CA ARG A 339 32.18 17.82 38.01
C ARG A 339 32.58 18.33 39.41
N HIS A 340 32.06 19.48 39.85
CA HIS A 340 32.53 20.12 41.09
C HIS A 340 31.53 20.13 42.26
N ARG A 341 30.40 19.40 42.17
CA ARG A 341 29.41 19.31 43.27
C ARG A 341 29.17 17.92 43.84
N TYR A 342 29.86 16.89 43.35
CA TYR A 342 29.65 15.50 43.79
C TYR A 342 30.79 14.90 44.62
N ILE A 343 31.86 15.65 44.92
CA ILE A 343 33.05 15.11 45.61
C ILE A 343 33.13 15.51 47.10
N THR A 344 32.26 16.39 47.62
CA THR A 344 32.33 16.84 49.04
C THR A 344 31.17 16.36 49.91
N ARG A 345 30.50 15.25 49.57
CA ARG A 345 29.38 14.72 50.39
C ARG A 345 29.38 13.21 50.63
N ALA A 346 30.55 12.57 50.48
CA ALA A 346 30.68 11.11 50.62
C ALA A 346 31.54 10.65 51.82
N ASP A 347 32.09 11.56 52.65
CA ASP A 347 33.01 11.20 53.74
C ASP A 347 32.50 11.45 55.17
N ASP A 348 31.18 11.59 55.39
CA ASP A 348 30.68 11.93 56.74
C ASP A 348 29.44 11.12 57.19
N GLN A 349 29.43 9.81 56.89
CA GLN A 349 28.59 8.83 57.60
C GLN A 349 29.31 7.49 57.76
N ALA A 350 30.25 7.45 58.70
CA ALA A 350 30.72 6.22 59.34
C ALA A 350 31.10 6.53 60.79
N VAL A 351 30.16 6.28 61.72
CA VAL A 351 30.25 5.76 63.11
C VAL A 351 28.90 6.00 63.79
#